data_AF-A0A497RD98-F1
#
_entry.id   AF-A0A497RD98-F1
#
_cell.length_a   1.000
_cell.length_b   1.000
_cell.length_c   1.000
_cell.angle_alpha   90.00
_cell.angle_beta   90.00
_cell.angle_gamma   90.00
#
_symmetry.space_group_name_H-M   'P 1'
#
loop_
_entity.id
_entity.type
_entity.pdbx_description
1 polymer ?
#
loop_
_entity_poly.entity_id
_entity_poly.type
_entity_poly.pdbx_seq_one_letter_code
_entity_poly.pdbx_strand_id
1 'polypeptide(L)' 'MVRFKIVQVVLEEEVIKELKEKTGEKTTKDALLKAVLHYLDCPEAGNEKGKFIANRKKRRLPPHLAKLIE' A
#
# COMPACT_ATOMS: atom_id res chain seq x y z
N MET A 1 -20.63 12.15 -4.75
CA MET A 1 -19.77 12.77 -3.72
C MET A 1 -18.68 11.77 -3.35
N VAL A 2 -17.43 12.02 -3.73
CA VAL A 2 -16.32 11.07 -3.51
C VAL A 2 -15.86 11.17 -2.06
N ARG A 3 -15.82 10.04 -1.35
CA ARG A 3 -15.33 9.97 0.03
C ARG A 3 -13.84 9.61 0.01
N PHE A 4 -13.00 10.51 0.49
CA PHE A 4 -11.58 10.26 0.63
C PHE A 4 -11.28 9.80 2.06
N LYS A 5 -10.40 8.80 2.19
CA LYS A 5 -9.84 8.39 3.47
C LYS A 5 -8.41 8.90 3.55
N ILE A 6 -8.17 9.86 4.45
CA ILE A 6 -6.84 10.40 4.69
C ILE A 6 -6.07 9.36 5.52
N VAL A 7 -4.86 9.03 5.07
CA VAL A 7 -3.99 8.07 5.73
C VAL A 7 -2.65 8.75 5.99
N GLN A 8 -2.04 8.42 7.12
CA GLN A 8 -0.70 8.88 7.49
C GLN A 8 0.23 7.68 7.49
N VAL A 9 1.38 7.83 6.85
CA VAL A 9 2.40 6.79 6.77
C VAL A 9 3.75 7.43 7.05
N VAL A 10 4.53 6.81 7.92
CA VAL A 10 5.91 7.18 8.15
C VAL A 10 6.75 6.47 7.08
N LEU A 11 7.49 7.25 6.31
CA LEU A 11 8.40 6.77 5.27
C LEU A 11 9.78 7.34 5.56
N GLU A 12 10.80 6.55 5.26
CA GLU A 12 12.19 7.01 5.34
C GLU A 12 12.47 8.07 4.28
N GLU A 13 13.34 9.02 4.62
CA GLU A 13 13.67 10.13 3.71
C GLU A 13 14.35 9.67 2.42
N GLU A 14 15.15 8.60 2.52
CA GLU A 14 15.85 8.00 1.38
C GLU A 14 14.84 7.48 0.34
N VAL A 15 13.81 6.76 0.81
CA VAL A 15 12.73 6.26 -0.03
C VAL A 15 11.98 7.40 -0.72
N ILE A 16 11.72 8.50 -0.01
CA ILE A 16 11.06 9.68 -0.58
C ILE A 16 11.92 10.34 -1.67
N LYS A 17 13.24 10.43 -1.46
CA LYS A 17 14.17 11.00 -2.44
C LYS A 17 14.21 10.15 -3.71
N GLU A 18 14.40 8.84 -3.57
CA GLU A 18 14.37 7.91 -4.71
C GLU A 18 13.04 7.96 -5.46
N LEU A 19 11.93 8.06 -4.73
CA LEU A 19 10.60 8.13 -5.33
C LEU A 19 10.46 9.37 -6.20
N LYS A 20 10.93 10.53 -5.73
CA LYS A 20 10.90 11.78 -6.51
C LYS A 20 11.79 11.71 -7.74
N GLU A 21 12.97 11.11 -7.63
CA GLU A 21 13.87 10.92 -8.75
C GLU A 21 13.25 10.01 -9.83
N LYS A 22 12.66 8.88 -9.43
CA LYS A 22 12.00 7.93 -10.34
C LYS A 22 10.74 8.51 -10.99
N THR A 23 9.97 9.32 -10.26
CA THR A 23 8.69 9.88 -10.74
C THR A 23 8.85 11.20 -11.50
N GLY A 24 9.96 11.92 -11.28
CA GLY A 24 10.21 13.26 -11.80
C GLY A 24 9.40 14.37 -11.13
N GLU A 25 8.69 14.06 -10.04
CA GLU A 25 7.77 14.98 -9.38
C GLU A 25 8.48 15.81 -8.29
N LYS A 26 8.08 17.09 -8.16
CA LYS A 26 8.68 18.01 -7.18
C LYS A 26 8.13 17.79 -5.76
N THR A 27 6.83 17.49 -5.65
CA THR A 27 6.17 17.33 -4.37
C THR A 27 6.13 15.86 -3.94
N THR A 28 6.20 15.63 -2.64
CA THR A 28 6.06 14.29 -2.06
C THR A 28 4.68 13.69 -2.34
N LYS A 29 3.64 14.52 -2.31
CA LYS A 29 2.26 14.11 -2.52
C LYS A 29 2.02 13.60 -3.94
N ASP A 30 2.53 14.29 -4.95
CA ASP A 30 2.34 13.92 -6.34
C ASP A 30 3.18 12.69 -6.70
N ALA A 31 4.42 12.61 -6.19
CA ALA A 31 5.27 11.43 -6.33
C ALA A 31 4.59 10.17 -5.74
N LEU A 32 4.03 10.28 -4.53
CA LEU A 32 3.31 9.20 -3.86
C LEU A 32 2.04 8.81 -4.61
N LEU A 33 1.26 9.79 -5.07
CA LEU A 33 0.04 9.53 -5.83
C LEU A 33 0.35 8.73 -7.09
N LYS A 34 1.37 9.16 -7.86
CA LYS A 34 1.78 8.49 -9.11
C LYS A 34 2.26 7.07 -8.86
N ALA A 35 3.03 6.85 -7.78
CA ALA A 35 3.48 5.53 -7.39
C ALA A 35 2.33 4.61 -6.97
N VAL A 36 1.35 5.13 -6.21
CA VAL A 36 0.16 4.38 -5.80
C VAL A 36 -0.70 4.02 -7.01
N LEU A 37 -0.92 4.95 -7.94
CA LEU A 37 -1.66 4.70 -9.17
C LEU A 37 -0.95 3.63 -10.02
N HIS A 38 0.36 3.77 -10.22
CA HIS A 38 1.16 2.77 -10.92
C HIS A 38 1.08 1.38 -10.25
N TYR A 39 1.11 1.32 -8.93
CA TYR A 39 0.95 0.06 -8.20
C TYR A 39 -0.45 -0.54 -8.41
N LEU A 40 -1.50 0.27 -8.43
CA LEU A 40 -2.87 -0.22 -8.67
C LEU A 40 -3.11 -0.67 -10.12
N ASP A 41 -2.46 -0.02 -11.08
CA ASP A 41 -2.58 -0.32 -12.51
C ASP A 41 -1.68 -1.47 -12.96
N CYS A 42 -0.66 -1.83 -12.17
CA CYS A 42 0.29 -2.86 -12.55
C CYS A 42 -0.34 -4.26 -12.48
N PRO A 43 -0.36 -5.03 -13.59
CA PRO A 43 -1.00 -6.36 -13.62
C PRO A 43 -0.29 -7.40 -12.75
N GLU A 44 0.95 -7.13 -12.33
CA GLU A 44 1.72 -7.99 -11.45
C GLU A 44 1.62 -7.57 -9.97
N ALA A 45 1.15 -6.35 -9.69
CA ALA A 45 1.00 -5.88 -8.33
C ALA A 45 -0.13 -6.65 -7.62
N GLY A 46 0.16 -7.18 -6.43
CA GLY A 46 -0.80 -7.97 -5.67
C GLY A 46 -0.96 -9.44 -6.11
N ASN A 47 -0.23 -9.92 -7.13
CA ASN A 47 -0.12 -11.36 -7.42
C ASN A 47 0.66 -12.14 -6.35
N GLU A 48 1.22 -11.44 -5.37
CA GLU A 48 1.70 -12.02 -4.13
C GLU A 48 0.50 -12.53 -3.31
N LYS A 49 0.05 -13.76 -3.61
CA LYS A 49 -0.80 -14.53 -2.71
C LYS A 49 -0.09 -14.70 -1.35
N GLY A 50 -0.29 -13.72 -0.46
CA GLY A 50 -0.31 -13.89 0.99
C GLY A 50 0.91 -14.54 1.66
N LYS A 51 2.15 -14.19 1.31
CA LYS A 51 3.31 -14.56 2.16
C LYS A 51 3.18 -13.99 3.59
N PHE A 52 2.44 -12.89 3.77
CA PHE A 52 2.16 -12.32 5.10
C PHE A 52 1.13 -13.10 5.94
N ILE A 53 0.30 -13.97 5.34
CA ILE A 53 -0.74 -14.74 6.07
C ILE A 53 -0.18 -16.08 6.56
N ALA A 54 0.83 -16.65 5.90
CA ALA A 54 1.38 -17.96 6.26
C ALA A 54 1.98 -17.99 7.68
N ASN A 55 2.61 -16.89 8.13
CA ASN A 55 3.20 -16.82 9.48
C ASN A 55 2.22 -16.42 10.59
N ARG A 56 1.00 -15.94 10.27
CA ARG A 56 -0.03 -15.56 11.27
C ARG A 56 -1.02 -16.69 11.60
N LYS A 57 -0.94 -17.85 10.93
CA LYS A 57 -1.80 -19.02 11.21
C LYS A 57 -1.61 -19.63 12.61
N LYS A 58 -0.73 -19.08 13.47
CA LYS A 58 -0.57 -19.51 14.86
C LYS A 58 -1.52 -18.84 15.86
N ARG A 59 -2.32 -17.83 15.48
CA ARG A 59 -3.27 -17.18 16.41
C ARG A 59 -4.69 -17.27 15.86
N ARG A 60 -5.64 -17.70 16.71
CA ARG A 60 -7.08 -17.63 16.39
C ARG A 60 -7.41 -16.16 16.07
N LEU A 61 -7.94 -15.93 14.88
CA LEU A 61 -8.43 -14.60 14.50
C LEU A 61 -9.70 -14.29 15.31
N PRO A 62 -9.88 -13.05 15.78
CA PRO A 62 -11.12 -12.62 16.40
C PRO A 62 -12.33 -12.80 15.46
N PRO A 63 -13.52 -13.15 15.98
CA PRO A 63 -14.68 -13.51 15.17
C PRO A 63 -15.19 -12.37 14.26
N HIS A 64 -14.94 -11.11 14.63
CA HIS A 64 -15.34 -9.95 13.84
C HIS A 64 -14.49 -9.74 12.57
N LEU A 65 -13.29 -10.31 12.50
CA LEU A 65 -12.39 -10.22 11.34
C LEU A 65 -12.66 -11.33 10.30
N ALA A 66 -13.43 -12.36 10.65
CA ALA A 66 -13.77 -13.45 9.73
C ALA A 66 -14.59 -12.98 8.51
N LYS A 67 -15.45 -11.96 8.71
CA LYS A 67 -16.33 -11.39 7.69
C LYS A 67 -15.61 -10.62 6.57
N LEU A 68 -14.31 -10.38 6.72
CA LEU A 68 -13.48 -9.67 5.74
C LEU A 68 -12.73 -10.62 4.80
N ILE A 69 -12.89 -11.94 5.00
CA ILE A 69 -12.20 -12.99 4.24
C ILE A 69 -13.17 -13.73 3.30
N GLU A 70 -14.49 -13.57 3.46
CA GLU A 70 -15.50 -14.04 2.49
C GLU A 70 -15.58 -13.16 1.24
#